data_AF-A0A7C7QKT1-F1
#
_entry.id   AF-A0A7C7QKT1-F1
#
_cell.length_a   1.000
_cell.length_b   1.000
_cell.length_c   1.000
_cell.angle_alpha   90.00
_cell.angle_beta   90.00
_cell.angle_gamma   90.00
#
_symmetry.space_group_name_H-M   'P 1'
#
loop_
_entity.id
_entity.type
_entity.pdbx_description
1 polymer ?
#
loop_
_entity_poly.entity_id
_entity_poly.type
_entity_poly.pdbx_seq_one_letter_code
_entity_poly.pdbx_strand_id
1 'polypeptide(L)'
;MLMTVEILPIGGLGEVGKNMTALGFDGKYILVDMGIRLDSIMAFEDADIGSMGREELININGIPDDTIIHGRKVKAIVLTHGHLDHIGAVAKLAHAYDAPIYGTPFTMELTKRLLWDERHFKIKNEFRTVTPGETVKVEDIEIEFISATHSILHTALPLINNGGASVLCASDFKLDEEPLLGYKTDRERLKKLSGEGLLAAMVGTVRVDDPGPTPSEAHVKERLDEVMKESSSSGGLVLATTFSSHIARLKSIVDLSFEIGRTPVLVGRSLRNYCTAALNLELVDFPPELRIHGRPNAMHNLLREVQRSKEDFVLICTGHQGEPNSVLSRIANGQFPLKINNRDEVIFSASVIPNPINESNRQLLETRLRAQGARIHRDVHASGHAGRADTSEFIELVWPEHLIPCHGTPDKLRSMMEIGRGLGYPSENMHHLRNGISLRLGE
;
A
#
# COMPACT_ATOMS: atom_id res chain seq x y z
N MET A 1 14.67 -27.50 -25.73
CA MET A 1 14.56 -27.49 -24.26
C MET A 1 13.41 -26.57 -23.93
N LEU A 2 12.45 -27.04 -23.14
CA LEU A 2 11.43 -26.17 -22.58
C LEU A 2 12.13 -25.21 -21.60
N MET A 3 11.65 -23.97 -21.52
CA MET A 3 12.21 -22.96 -20.63
C MET A 3 11.96 -23.36 -19.18
N THR A 4 12.96 -23.23 -18.30
CA THR A 4 12.79 -23.43 -16.86
C THR A 4 12.37 -22.12 -16.21
N VAL A 5 11.23 -22.12 -15.53
CA VAL A 5 10.73 -21.01 -14.70
C VAL A 5 10.93 -21.32 -13.23
N GLU A 6 11.59 -20.43 -12.50
CA GLU A 6 11.75 -20.51 -11.04
C GLU A 6 10.99 -19.38 -10.36
N ILE A 7 10.13 -19.70 -9.41
CA ILE A 7 9.41 -18.74 -8.58
C ILE A 7 9.94 -18.88 -7.16
N LEU A 8 10.64 -17.86 -6.67
CA LEU A 8 11.32 -17.86 -5.38
C LEU A 8 10.83 -16.68 -4.52
N PRO A 9 9.82 -16.89 -3.67
CA PRO A 9 9.43 -15.89 -2.70
C PRO A 9 10.53 -15.71 -1.64
N ILE A 10 10.94 -14.47 -1.38
CA ILE A 10 11.97 -14.12 -0.38
C ILE A 10 11.30 -13.49 0.85
N GLY A 11 10.24 -12.72 0.64
CA GLY A 11 9.39 -12.16 1.69
C GLY A 11 7.94 -12.01 1.23
N GLY A 12 7.02 -11.87 2.19
CA GLY A 12 5.58 -11.71 1.94
C GLY A 12 4.74 -12.99 2.05
N LEU A 13 5.35 -14.18 2.28
CA LEU A 13 4.60 -15.41 2.53
C LEU A 13 4.65 -15.81 4.01
N GLY A 14 3.48 -16.11 4.57
CA GLY A 14 3.33 -16.44 5.99
C GLY A 14 3.25 -15.22 6.90
N GLU A 15 3.18 -14.02 6.31
CA GLU A 15 3.14 -12.73 6.98
C GLU A 15 2.54 -11.67 6.05
N VAL A 16 2.19 -10.50 6.59
CA VAL A 16 1.73 -9.36 5.80
C VAL A 16 2.86 -8.34 5.73
N GLY A 17 3.31 -8.08 4.51
CA GLY A 17 4.36 -7.12 4.17
C GLY A 17 5.75 -7.72 3.96
N LYS A 18 6.76 -6.84 3.84
CA LYS A 18 8.10 -7.13 3.30
C LYS A 18 8.10 -7.98 2.04
N ASN A 19 7.24 -7.64 1.07
CA ASN A 19 7.14 -8.38 -0.18
C ASN A 19 8.46 -8.30 -0.96
N MET A 20 8.91 -9.46 -1.43
CA MET A 20 10.00 -9.59 -2.40
C MET A 20 9.95 -10.99 -2.99
N THR A 21 9.90 -11.09 -4.31
CA THR A 21 9.92 -12.36 -5.05
C THR A 21 10.93 -12.30 -6.17
N ALA A 22 11.73 -13.35 -6.36
CA ALA A 22 12.57 -13.52 -7.53
C ALA A 22 11.90 -14.47 -8.54
N LEU A 23 11.76 -14.03 -9.78
CA LEU A 23 11.28 -14.84 -10.90
C LEU A 23 12.43 -15.11 -11.86
N GLY A 24 12.83 -16.37 -11.98
CA GLY A 24 13.91 -16.83 -12.85
C GLY A 24 13.37 -17.42 -14.16
N PHE A 25 13.93 -17.00 -15.28
CA PHE A 25 13.72 -17.61 -16.61
C PHE A 25 15.09 -18.03 -17.13
N ASP A 26 15.35 -19.34 -17.19
CA ASP A 26 16.65 -19.92 -17.55
C ASP A 26 17.85 -19.28 -16.79
N GLY A 27 17.65 -19.01 -15.50
CA GLY A 27 18.67 -18.44 -14.61
C GLY A 27 18.89 -16.93 -14.74
N LYS A 28 18.07 -16.21 -15.53
CA LYS A 28 17.95 -14.74 -15.50
C LYS A 28 16.79 -14.35 -14.60
N TYR A 29 17.02 -13.46 -13.64
CA TYR A 29 16.03 -13.14 -12.61
C TYR A 29 15.47 -11.73 -12.74
N ILE A 30 14.17 -11.60 -12.50
CA ILE A 30 13.49 -10.35 -12.21
C ILE A 30 13.11 -10.36 -10.74
N LEU A 31 13.49 -9.32 -10.00
CA LEU A 31 13.03 -9.12 -8.62
C LEU A 31 11.76 -8.29 -8.64
N VAL A 32 10.71 -8.77 -7.98
CA VAL A 32 9.44 -8.05 -7.82
C VAL A 32 9.31 -7.62 -6.37
N ASP A 33 9.24 -6.30 -6.19
CA ASP A 33 9.17 -5.58 -4.91
C ASP A 33 10.38 -5.78 -3.97
N MET A 34 10.54 -4.83 -3.04
CA MET A 34 11.47 -4.83 -1.92
C MET A 34 10.83 -4.08 -0.75
N GLY A 35 9.97 -4.76 0.00
CA GLY A 35 9.18 -4.17 1.06
C GLY A 35 9.80 -4.15 2.45
N ILE A 36 9.16 -3.45 3.38
CA ILE A 36 9.39 -3.58 4.82
C ILE A 36 8.20 -4.23 5.53
N ARG A 37 8.47 -4.79 6.72
CA ARG A 37 7.47 -5.25 7.67
C ARG A 37 7.44 -4.27 8.85
N LEU A 38 6.48 -3.33 8.79
CA LEU A 38 6.43 -2.17 9.68
C LEU A 38 6.29 -2.53 11.15
N ASP A 39 5.53 -3.56 11.49
CA ASP A 39 5.31 -3.97 12.88
C ASP A 39 6.57 -4.54 13.55
N SER A 40 7.39 -5.31 12.81
CA SER A 40 8.73 -5.69 13.29
C SER A 40 9.56 -4.48 13.66
N ILE A 41 9.55 -3.44 12.82
CA ILE A 41 10.40 -2.27 12.98
C ILE A 41 9.88 -1.39 14.10
N MET A 42 8.56 -1.18 14.18
CA MET A 42 7.92 -0.34 15.20
C MET A 42 7.93 -0.95 16.60
N ALA A 43 8.28 -2.24 16.75
CA ALA A 43 8.53 -2.85 18.06
C ALA A 43 9.80 -2.30 18.75
N PHE A 44 10.67 -1.61 18.00
CA PHE A 44 11.87 -0.96 18.54
C PHE A 44 11.59 0.51 18.84
N GLU A 45 11.81 0.92 20.10
CA GLU A 45 11.71 2.32 20.51
C GLU A 45 12.69 3.18 19.68
N ASP A 46 12.22 4.35 19.22
CA ASP A 46 12.99 5.28 18.36
C ASP A 46 13.41 4.78 16.97
N ALA A 47 12.74 3.75 16.42
CA ALA A 47 13.04 3.24 15.09
C ALA A 47 12.97 4.32 13.98
N ASP A 48 14.13 4.73 13.46
CA ASP A 48 14.31 5.51 12.23
C ASP A 48 14.93 4.60 11.17
N ILE A 49 14.11 4.11 10.23
CA ILE A 49 14.51 3.16 9.17
C ILE A 49 15.73 3.66 8.40
N GLY A 50 15.84 4.98 8.15
CA GLY A 50 16.98 5.56 7.44
C GLY A 50 18.30 5.38 8.20
N SER A 51 18.23 5.27 9.54
CA SER A 51 19.36 5.08 10.44
C SER A 51 19.71 3.62 10.77
N MET A 52 18.80 2.67 10.51
CA MET A 52 19.04 1.25 10.79
C MET A 52 19.84 0.59 9.66
N GLY A 53 20.74 -0.33 10.00
CA GLY A 53 21.54 -1.07 9.01
C GLY A 53 20.72 -2.12 8.24
N ARG A 54 21.20 -2.57 7.07
CA ARG A 54 20.60 -3.70 6.33
C ARG A 54 20.53 -4.97 7.19
N GLU A 55 21.65 -5.36 7.80
CA GLU A 55 21.74 -6.59 8.61
C GLU A 55 20.85 -6.52 9.86
N GLU A 56 20.80 -5.35 10.51
CA GLU A 56 19.90 -5.11 11.64
C GLU A 56 18.43 -5.33 11.25
N LEU A 57 18.01 -4.74 10.12
CA LEU A 57 16.64 -4.88 9.61
C LEU A 57 16.31 -6.32 9.21
N ILE A 58 17.27 -7.08 8.64
CA ILE A 58 17.09 -8.51 8.35
C ILE A 58 16.92 -9.30 9.65
N ASN A 59 17.77 -9.05 10.65
CA ASN A 59 17.78 -9.78 11.92
C ASN A 59 16.47 -9.63 12.72
N ILE A 60 15.81 -8.48 12.61
CA ILE A 60 14.50 -8.24 13.24
C ILE A 60 13.32 -8.67 12.35
N ASN A 61 13.60 -9.34 11.23
CA ASN A 61 12.64 -9.69 10.19
C ASN A 61 11.81 -8.48 9.73
N GLY A 62 12.48 -7.33 9.58
CA GLY A 62 11.90 -6.07 9.13
C GLY A 62 12.01 -5.87 7.62
N ILE A 63 12.95 -6.54 6.96
CA ILE A 63 13.10 -6.58 5.49
C ILE A 63 13.40 -8.02 5.04
N PRO A 64 13.27 -8.35 3.73
CA PRO A 64 13.63 -9.66 3.20
C PRO A 64 15.12 -9.97 3.38
N ASP A 65 15.44 -11.24 3.70
CA ASP A 65 16.79 -11.77 3.62
C ASP A 65 17.08 -12.23 2.18
N ASP A 66 17.71 -11.35 1.41
CA ASP A 66 18.00 -11.54 0.00
C ASP A 66 19.31 -12.30 -0.27
N THR A 67 19.99 -12.84 0.76
CA THR A 67 21.24 -13.58 0.58
C THR A 67 21.09 -14.78 -0.38
N ILE A 68 19.91 -15.39 -0.48
CA ILE A 68 19.66 -16.54 -1.36
C ILE A 68 19.71 -16.23 -2.87
N ILE A 69 19.60 -14.96 -3.24
CA ILE A 69 19.63 -14.50 -4.64
C ILE A 69 20.95 -13.80 -4.99
N HIS A 70 21.83 -13.58 -4.00
CA HIS A 70 23.16 -13.00 -4.24
C HIS A 70 23.97 -13.86 -5.21
N GLY A 71 24.69 -13.22 -6.13
CA GLY A 71 25.46 -13.89 -7.18
C GLY A 71 24.64 -14.47 -8.34
N ARG A 72 23.30 -14.42 -8.28
CA ARG A 72 22.45 -14.76 -9.43
C ARG A 72 22.32 -13.58 -10.40
N LYS A 73 22.00 -13.88 -11.66
CA LYS A 73 21.92 -12.86 -12.74
C LYS A 73 20.59 -12.11 -12.67
N VAL A 74 20.51 -11.09 -11.81
CA VAL A 74 19.35 -10.18 -11.75
C VAL A 74 19.41 -9.19 -12.92
N LYS A 75 18.34 -9.10 -13.70
CA LYS A 75 18.22 -8.26 -14.90
C LYS A 75 17.41 -6.99 -14.68
N ALA A 76 16.45 -7.03 -13.76
CA ALA A 76 15.66 -5.87 -13.37
C ALA A 76 15.09 -6.05 -11.96
N ILE A 77 14.79 -4.92 -11.33
CA ILE A 77 13.93 -4.82 -10.15
C ILE A 77 12.63 -4.15 -10.62
N VAL A 78 11.48 -4.70 -10.27
CA VAL A 78 10.15 -4.23 -10.67
C VAL A 78 9.36 -3.91 -9.41
N LEU A 79 8.85 -2.69 -9.30
CA LEU A 79 8.04 -2.25 -8.17
C LEU A 79 6.58 -2.13 -8.61
N THR A 80 5.70 -2.84 -7.90
CA THR A 80 4.26 -2.93 -8.20
C THR A 80 3.53 -1.62 -7.88
N HIS A 81 3.79 -1.07 -6.70
CA HIS A 81 3.18 0.17 -6.22
C HIS A 81 3.97 0.79 -5.05
N GLY A 82 3.61 2.02 -4.66
CA GLY A 82 4.39 2.83 -3.72
C GLY A 82 4.17 2.59 -2.23
N HIS A 83 3.56 1.49 -1.78
CA HIS A 83 3.45 1.22 -0.34
C HIS A 83 4.77 0.72 0.25
N LEU A 84 4.99 1.01 1.53
CA LEU A 84 6.25 0.68 2.20
C LEU A 84 6.51 -0.82 2.27
N ASP A 85 5.47 -1.64 2.35
CA ASP A 85 5.60 -3.09 2.31
C ASP A 85 5.89 -3.67 0.92
N HIS A 86 6.08 -2.80 -0.08
CA HIS A 86 6.53 -3.12 -1.44
C HIS A 86 7.79 -2.36 -1.86
N ILE A 87 8.03 -1.13 -1.37
CA ILE A 87 9.21 -0.32 -1.75
C ILE A 87 10.13 0.06 -0.58
N GLY A 88 9.71 -0.20 0.66
CA GLY A 88 10.36 0.30 1.87
C GLY A 88 11.80 -0.15 2.06
N ALA A 89 12.17 -1.29 1.50
CA ALA A 89 13.53 -1.85 1.59
C ALA A 89 14.38 -1.58 0.33
N VAL A 90 13.87 -0.90 -0.69
CA VAL A 90 14.65 -0.56 -1.90
C VAL A 90 15.95 0.17 -1.53
N ALA A 91 15.88 1.14 -0.61
CA ALA A 91 17.05 1.89 -0.14
C ALA A 91 18.11 1.01 0.56
N LYS A 92 17.70 -0.15 1.09
CA LYS A 92 18.54 -1.08 1.85
C LYS A 92 19.06 -2.23 1.00
N LEU A 93 18.32 -2.66 -0.02
CA LEU A 93 18.59 -3.90 -0.75
C LEU A 93 19.04 -3.69 -2.20
N ALA A 94 18.53 -2.66 -2.88
CA ALA A 94 18.72 -2.54 -4.33
C ALA A 94 20.19 -2.40 -4.77
N HIS A 95 21.05 -1.82 -3.92
CA HIS A 95 22.47 -1.63 -4.21
C HIS A 95 23.26 -2.95 -4.38
N ALA A 96 22.72 -4.08 -3.93
CA ALA A 96 23.33 -5.40 -4.10
C ALA A 96 23.21 -5.93 -5.54
N TYR A 97 22.40 -5.29 -6.39
CA TYR A 97 22.08 -5.74 -7.74
C TYR A 97 22.47 -4.67 -8.77
N ASP A 98 23.24 -5.06 -9.79
CA ASP A 98 23.52 -4.21 -10.95
C ASP A 98 22.39 -4.31 -11.98
N ALA A 99 21.23 -3.77 -11.62
CA ALA A 99 20.01 -3.87 -12.41
C ALA A 99 19.18 -2.57 -12.36
N PRO A 100 18.55 -2.14 -13.46
CA PRO A 100 17.60 -1.03 -13.44
C PRO A 100 16.39 -1.34 -12.56
N ILE A 101 15.84 -0.30 -11.95
CA ILE A 101 14.60 -0.34 -11.16
C ILE A 101 13.48 0.24 -12.00
N TYR A 102 12.45 -0.56 -12.26
CA TYR A 102 11.25 -0.19 -12.96
C TYR A 102 10.08 0.01 -12.00
N GLY A 103 9.23 0.97 -12.30
CA GLY A 103 7.93 1.09 -11.68
C GLY A 103 7.21 2.35 -12.11
N THR A 104 6.00 2.52 -11.58
CA THR A 104 5.10 3.56 -12.05
C THR A 104 5.47 4.96 -11.56
N PRO A 105 5.01 6.05 -12.21
CA PRO A 105 5.44 7.41 -11.85
C PRO A 105 5.34 7.74 -10.36
N PHE A 106 4.21 7.40 -9.73
CA PHE A 106 4.01 7.65 -8.30
C PHE A 106 4.92 6.77 -7.44
N THR A 107 5.05 5.49 -7.79
CA THR A 107 5.95 4.53 -7.12
C THR A 107 7.40 5.00 -7.17
N MET A 108 7.88 5.46 -8.33
CA MET A 108 9.25 5.98 -8.51
C MET A 108 9.49 7.24 -7.68
N GLU A 109 8.54 8.19 -7.65
CA GLU A 109 8.66 9.42 -6.86
C GLU A 109 8.72 9.12 -5.35
N LEU A 110 7.90 8.19 -4.86
CA LEU A 110 7.93 7.75 -3.47
C LEU A 110 9.23 6.99 -3.13
N THR A 111 9.68 6.12 -4.03
CA THR A 111 10.92 5.36 -3.86
C THR A 111 12.14 6.29 -3.78
N LYS A 112 12.23 7.30 -4.67
CA LYS A 112 13.32 8.30 -4.65
C LYS A 112 13.39 9.06 -3.33
N ARG A 113 12.23 9.30 -2.68
CA ARG A 113 12.19 9.95 -1.36
C ARG A 113 12.73 9.05 -0.25
N LEU A 114 12.44 7.75 -0.29
CA LEU A 114 13.04 6.78 0.63
C LEU A 114 14.57 6.78 0.50
N LEU A 115 15.09 6.94 -0.71
CA LEU A 115 16.53 7.04 -0.93
C LEU A 115 17.15 8.32 -0.36
N TRP A 116 16.40 9.44 -0.33
CA TRP A 116 16.89 10.68 0.27
C TRP A 116 17.00 10.61 1.79
N ASP A 117 16.17 9.80 2.44
CA ASP A 117 16.20 9.60 3.89
C ASP A 117 17.25 8.55 4.33
N GLU A 118 17.81 7.78 3.39
CA GLU A 118 18.83 6.75 3.63
C GLU A 118 20.20 7.33 3.97
N ARG A 119 20.88 6.76 4.97
CA ARG A 119 22.18 7.24 5.48
C ARG A 119 23.35 6.27 5.28
N HIS A 120 23.08 5.01 4.92
CA HIS A 120 24.09 3.94 4.85
C HIS A 120 24.54 3.66 3.42
N PHE A 121 23.58 3.62 2.49
CA PHE A 121 23.83 3.15 1.13
C PHE A 121 23.52 4.23 0.10
N LYS A 122 24.26 4.21 -1.00
CA LYS A 122 23.95 5.00 -2.20
C LYS A 122 23.48 4.06 -3.29
N ILE A 123 22.20 4.19 -3.67
CA ILE A 123 21.64 3.47 -4.81
C ILE A 123 22.14 4.12 -6.10
N LYS A 124 22.83 3.33 -6.93
CA LYS A 124 23.33 3.75 -8.25
C LYS A 124 22.50 3.18 -9.40
N ASN A 125 21.53 2.32 -9.09
CA ASN A 125 20.63 1.71 -10.05
C ASN A 125 19.92 2.78 -10.88
N GLU A 126 19.74 2.50 -12.17
CA GLU A 126 18.97 3.38 -13.06
C GLU A 126 17.48 3.24 -12.75
N PHE A 127 16.80 4.38 -12.52
CA PHE A 127 15.35 4.41 -12.32
C PHE A 127 14.64 4.62 -13.65
N ARG A 128 13.79 3.66 -14.05
CA ARG A 128 13.02 3.68 -15.29
C ARG A 128 11.53 3.72 -14.97
N THR A 129 10.91 4.86 -15.24
CA THR A 129 9.47 5.02 -15.05
C THR A 129 8.69 4.32 -16.16
N VAL A 130 7.64 3.58 -15.79
CA VAL A 130 6.73 2.88 -16.72
C VAL A 130 5.29 3.22 -16.37
N THR A 131 4.51 3.73 -17.31
CA THR A 131 3.10 4.07 -17.08
C THR A 131 2.26 2.79 -16.96
N PRO A 132 1.24 2.73 -16.07
CA PRO A 132 0.29 1.61 -16.09
C PRO A 132 -0.28 1.37 -17.49
N GLY A 133 -0.27 0.11 -17.93
CA GLY A 133 -0.62 -0.35 -19.28
C GLY A 133 0.56 -0.48 -20.24
N GLU A 134 1.74 0.05 -19.91
CA GLU A 134 2.92 -0.08 -20.77
C GLU A 134 3.66 -1.40 -20.57
N THR A 135 4.36 -1.82 -21.62
CA THR A 135 5.27 -2.97 -21.61
C THR A 135 6.69 -2.51 -21.86
N VAL A 136 7.63 -3.05 -21.09
CA VAL A 136 9.06 -2.83 -21.28
C VAL A 136 9.75 -4.16 -21.57
N LYS A 137 10.88 -4.09 -22.27
CA LYS A 137 11.70 -5.25 -22.59
C LYS A 137 13.07 -5.15 -21.92
N VAL A 138 13.45 -6.23 -21.23
CA VAL A 138 14.74 -6.41 -20.58
C VAL A 138 15.39 -7.64 -21.19
N GLU A 139 16.25 -7.42 -22.18
CA GLU A 139 16.78 -8.49 -23.06
C GLU A 139 15.64 -9.24 -23.78
N ASP A 140 15.44 -10.51 -23.45
CA ASP A 140 14.40 -11.42 -23.95
C ASP A 140 13.15 -11.45 -23.06
N ILE A 141 13.21 -10.82 -21.88
CA ILE A 141 12.10 -10.80 -20.92
C ILE A 141 11.23 -9.57 -21.16
N GLU A 142 9.94 -9.78 -21.31
CA GLU A 142 8.93 -8.72 -21.44
C GLU A 142 8.19 -8.54 -20.12
N ILE A 143 8.00 -7.29 -19.71
CA ILE A 143 7.38 -6.92 -18.43
C ILE A 143 6.27 -5.92 -18.74
N GLU A 144 5.03 -6.38 -18.62
CA GLU A 144 3.83 -5.57 -18.79
C GLU A 144 3.30 -5.11 -17.42
N PHE A 145 2.98 -3.83 -17.28
CA PHE A 145 2.47 -3.23 -16.05
C PHE A 145 0.95 -3.07 -16.12
N ILE A 146 0.20 -4.17 -15.97
CA ILE A 146 -1.27 -4.16 -16.07
C ILE A 146 -1.85 -3.28 -14.95
N SER A 147 -2.67 -2.28 -15.26
CA SER A 147 -3.21 -1.38 -14.23
C SER A 147 -4.14 -2.11 -13.25
N ALA A 148 -4.06 -1.75 -11.97
CA ALA A 148 -4.94 -2.25 -10.92
C ALA A 148 -5.38 -1.13 -9.97
N THR A 149 -6.62 -1.21 -9.51
CA THR A 149 -7.09 -0.39 -8.40
C THR A 149 -6.60 -0.96 -7.08
N HIS A 150 -6.19 -0.06 -6.19
CA HIS A 150 -5.74 -0.37 -4.84
C HIS A 150 -5.91 0.90 -3.97
N SER A 151 -5.42 0.93 -2.73
CA SER A 151 -5.49 2.11 -1.87
C SER A 151 -4.40 3.17 -2.16
N ILE A 152 -3.58 2.98 -3.20
CA ILE A 152 -2.59 3.94 -3.68
C ILE A 152 -2.62 4.06 -5.21
N LEU A 153 -2.30 5.26 -5.71
CA LEU A 153 -2.28 5.56 -7.14
C LEU A 153 -1.20 4.78 -7.89
N HIS A 154 -1.47 4.53 -9.17
CA HIS A 154 -0.56 3.87 -10.10
C HIS A 154 -0.08 2.49 -9.61
N THR A 155 -0.98 1.74 -8.99
CA THR A 155 -0.74 0.32 -8.70
C THR A 155 -0.82 -0.47 -10.01
N ALA A 156 0.13 -1.38 -10.21
CA ALA A 156 0.20 -2.24 -11.37
C ALA A 156 0.50 -3.68 -10.97
N LEU A 157 0.01 -4.62 -11.77
CA LEU A 157 0.27 -6.06 -11.68
C LEU A 157 1.28 -6.44 -12.77
N PRO A 158 2.56 -6.67 -12.44
CA PRO A 158 3.55 -7.09 -13.41
C PRO A 158 3.19 -8.45 -14.00
N LEU A 159 3.04 -8.51 -15.31
CA LEU A 159 3.05 -9.74 -16.09
C LEU A 159 4.44 -9.88 -16.72
N ILE A 160 5.18 -10.90 -16.30
CA ILE A 160 6.55 -11.11 -16.73
C ILE A 160 6.57 -12.34 -17.64
N ASN A 161 6.94 -12.15 -18.90
CA ASN A 161 6.96 -13.17 -19.93
C ASN A 161 8.37 -13.37 -20.48
N ASN A 162 8.77 -14.62 -20.68
CA ASN A 162 9.87 -14.96 -21.57
C ASN A 162 9.50 -16.20 -22.38
N GLY A 163 9.65 -16.13 -23.71
CA GLY A 163 9.48 -17.30 -24.58
C GLY A 163 8.12 -18.01 -24.47
N GLY A 164 7.05 -17.30 -24.08
CA GLY A 164 5.71 -17.87 -23.89
C GLY A 164 5.41 -18.34 -22.46
N ALA A 165 6.40 -18.41 -21.58
CA ALA A 165 6.16 -18.66 -20.16
C ALA A 165 5.89 -17.34 -19.43
N SER A 166 4.68 -17.17 -18.89
CA SER A 166 4.23 -15.93 -18.26
C SER A 166 3.88 -16.11 -16.78
N VAL A 167 4.35 -15.18 -15.94
CA VAL A 167 4.03 -15.15 -14.51
C VAL A 167 3.42 -13.80 -14.16
N LEU A 168 2.22 -13.81 -13.59
CA LEU A 168 1.52 -12.63 -13.10
C LEU A 168 1.80 -12.43 -11.61
N CYS A 169 2.22 -11.23 -11.22
CA CYS A 169 2.38 -10.83 -9.81
C CYS A 169 1.24 -9.91 -9.38
N ALA A 170 0.22 -10.48 -8.74
CA ALA A 170 -0.98 -9.81 -8.26
C ALA A 170 -1.08 -9.82 -6.73
N SER A 171 -0.07 -9.27 -6.06
CA SER A 171 -0.01 -9.20 -4.58
C SER A 171 -1.07 -8.26 -4.01
N ASP A 172 -1.27 -7.08 -4.59
CA ASP A 172 -2.13 -6.04 -4.05
C ASP A 172 -3.04 -5.47 -5.12
N PHE A 173 -4.34 -5.68 -4.95
CA PHE A 173 -5.38 -5.11 -5.80
C PHE A 173 -6.74 -5.21 -5.11
N LYS A 174 -7.70 -4.43 -5.59
CA LYS A 174 -9.14 -4.70 -5.49
C LYS A 174 -9.77 -4.58 -6.88
N LEU A 175 -11.01 -5.02 -7.04
CA LEU A 175 -11.79 -4.86 -8.28
C LEU A 175 -12.76 -3.68 -8.14
N ASP A 176 -12.23 -2.47 -7.99
CA ASP A 176 -13.05 -1.27 -7.84
C ASP A 176 -13.56 -0.80 -9.22
N GLU A 177 -14.87 -0.83 -9.40
CA GLU A 177 -15.54 -0.42 -10.64
C GLU A 177 -15.70 1.11 -10.74
N GLU A 178 -15.64 1.82 -9.62
CA GLU A 178 -15.83 3.28 -9.53
C GLU A 178 -14.70 3.96 -8.72
N PRO A 179 -13.41 3.77 -9.09
CA PRO A 179 -12.33 4.45 -8.41
C PRO A 179 -12.41 5.95 -8.67
N LEU A 180 -12.18 6.74 -7.62
CA LEU A 180 -12.31 8.20 -7.68
C LEU A 180 -11.07 8.89 -8.28
N LEU A 181 -9.93 8.20 -8.36
CA LEU A 181 -8.68 8.76 -8.85
C LEU A 181 -7.77 7.64 -9.39
N GLY A 182 -7.00 7.95 -10.44
CA GLY A 182 -6.08 7.01 -11.09
C GLY A 182 -6.76 6.08 -12.10
N TYR A 183 -6.04 5.02 -12.49
CA TYR A 183 -6.51 4.05 -13.47
C TYR A 183 -7.45 3.01 -12.83
N LYS A 184 -8.41 2.52 -13.63
CA LYS A 184 -9.18 1.32 -13.29
C LYS A 184 -8.32 0.07 -13.42
N THR A 185 -8.73 -1.01 -12.78
CA THR A 185 -8.17 -2.34 -13.05
C THR A 185 -8.47 -2.70 -14.50
N ASP A 186 -7.43 -3.08 -15.27
CA ASP A 186 -7.60 -3.47 -16.67
C ASP A 186 -8.15 -4.90 -16.78
N ARG A 187 -9.44 -5.02 -16.52
CA ARG A 187 -10.18 -6.29 -16.55
C ARG A 187 -10.18 -6.92 -17.95
N GLU A 188 -10.16 -6.11 -19.01
CA GLU A 188 -10.11 -6.61 -20.37
C GLU A 188 -8.79 -7.31 -20.65
N ARG A 189 -7.67 -6.70 -20.23
CA ARG A 189 -6.35 -7.32 -20.34
C ARG A 189 -6.23 -8.57 -19.47
N LEU A 190 -6.67 -8.52 -18.22
CA LEU A 190 -6.65 -9.69 -17.31
C LEU A 190 -7.43 -10.87 -17.89
N LYS A 191 -8.62 -10.63 -18.48
CA LYS A 191 -9.42 -11.67 -19.11
C LYS A 191 -8.71 -12.34 -20.29
N LYS A 192 -7.93 -11.58 -21.07
CA LYS A 192 -7.17 -12.14 -22.22
C LYS A 192 -6.08 -13.12 -21.78
N LEU A 193 -5.52 -12.97 -20.57
CA LEU A 193 -4.47 -13.85 -20.05
C LEU A 193 -4.88 -15.32 -20.01
N SER A 194 -6.14 -15.61 -19.65
CA SER A 194 -6.67 -16.97 -19.64
C SER A 194 -6.59 -17.65 -21.01
N GLY A 195 -6.87 -16.90 -22.09
CA GLY A 195 -6.79 -17.40 -23.47
C GLY A 195 -5.36 -17.47 -24.03
N GLU A 196 -4.42 -16.73 -23.44
CA GLU A 196 -3.01 -16.70 -23.82
C GLU A 196 -2.17 -17.80 -23.15
N GLY A 197 -2.74 -18.51 -22.16
CA GLY A 197 -2.05 -19.59 -21.44
C GLY A 197 -1.11 -19.03 -20.36
N LEU A 198 -1.67 -18.35 -19.36
CA LEU A 198 -0.93 -17.86 -18.19
C LEU A 198 -0.34 -19.02 -17.38
N LEU A 199 0.99 -19.16 -17.35
CA LEU A 199 1.66 -20.28 -16.66
C LEU A 199 1.45 -20.22 -15.14
N ALA A 200 1.61 -19.06 -14.52
CA ALA A 200 1.42 -18.94 -13.08
C ALA A 200 0.90 -17.55 -12.68
N ALA A 201 0.14 -17.48 -11.58
CA ALA A 201 -0.15 -16.22 -10.91
C ALA A 201 0.13 -16.31 -9.41
N MET A 202 0.84 -15.31 -8.91
CA MET A 202 0.94 -15.02 -7.48
C MET A 202 -0.19 -14.08 -7.09
N VAL A 203 -1.09 -14.52 -6.20
CA VAL A 203 -2.30 -13.76 -5.85
C VAL A 203 -2.35 -13.47 -4.35
N GLY A 204 -2.49 -12.19 -4.01
CA GLY A 204 -2.54 -11.69 -2.64
C GLY A 204 -3.71 -12.23 -1.83
N THR A 205 -3.49 -12.34 -0.52
CA THR A 205 -4.47 -12.96 0.39
C THR A 205 -4.87 -12.08 1.57
N VAL A 206 -4.52 -10.79 1.56
CA VAL A 206 -4.66 -9.91 2.74
C VAL A 206 -6.10 -9.87 3.29
N ARG A 207 -7.13 -9.94 2.44
CA ARG A 207 -8.55 -9.85 2.85
C ARG A 207 -9.43 -11.00 2.34
N VAL A 208 -8.85 -12.14 1.98
CA VAL A 208 -9.64 -13.32 1.49
C VAL A 208 -10.54 -13.96 2.55
N ASP A 209 -10.39 -13.55 3.81
CA ASP A 209 -11.26 -13.86 4.95
C ASP A 209 -12.52 -13.00 4.99
N ASP A 210 -12.54 -11.85 4.31
CA ASP A 210 -13.77 -11.06 4.13
C ASP A 210 -14.65 -11.75 3.08
N PRO A 211 -15.88 -12.17 3.41
CA PRO A 211 -16.68 -12.98 2.51
C PRO A 211 -17.18 -12.24 1.26
N GLY A 212 -17.38 -10.92 1.36
CA GLY A 212 -17.97 -10.09 0.32
C GLY A 212 -16.96 -9.45 -0.63
N PRO A 213 -17.46 -8.70 -1.63
CA PRO A 213 -16.61 -7.82 -2.43
C PRO A 213 -16.09 -6.66 -1.59
N THR A 214 -14.94 -6.11 -1.96
CA THR A 214 -14.40 -4.91 -1.30
C THR A 214 -15.12 -3.67 -1.83
N PRO A 215 -15.68 -2.81 -0.97
CA PRO A 215 -16.44 -1.65 -1.43
C PRO A 215 -15.60 -0.70 -2.30
N SER A 216 -16.28 -0.07 -3.26
CA SER A 216 -15.71 0.99 -4.08
C SER A 216 -15.32 2.21 -3.24
N GLU A 217 -14.29 2.91 -3.67
CA GLU A 217 -13.93 4.21 -3.11
C GLU A 217 -15.04 5.26 -3.28
N ALA A 218 -15.87 5.17 -4.32
CA ALA A 218 -17.06 6.01 -4.49
C ALA A 218 -18.05 5.83 -3.34
N HIS A 219 -18.32 4.60 -2.93
CA HIS A 219 -19.19 4.32 -1.78
C HIS A 219 -18.62 4.92 -0.48
N VAL A 220 -17.29 4.90 -0.30
CA VAL A 220 -16.67 5.53 0.87
C VAL A 220 -16.83 7.04 0.85
N LYS A 221 -16.77 7.68 -0.33
CA LYS A 221 -17.04 9.12 -0.45
C LYS A 221 -18.48 9.47 -0.06
N GLU A 222 -19.47 8.66 -0.43
CA GLU A 222 -20.86 8.85 0.01
C GLU A 222 -20.97 8.79 1.54
N ARG A 223 -20.35 7.78 2.17
CA ARG A 223 -20.32 7.66 3.63
C ARG A 223 -19.58 8.80 4.32
N LEU A 224 -18.47 9.27 3.72
CA LEU A 224 -17.77 10.46 4.20
C LEU A 224 -18.66 11.68 4.15
N ASP A 225 -19.40 11.88 3.06
CA ASP A 225 -20.32 13.01 2.90
C ASP A 225 -21.39 13.03 4.00
N GLU A 226 -22.06 11.89 4.21
CA GLU A 226 -23.04 11.70 5.29
C GLU A 226 -22.46 12.07 6.67
N VAL A 227 -21.33 11.46 7.03
CA VAL A 227 -20.70 11.64 8.34
C VAL A 227 -20.15 13.05 8.52
N MET A 228 -19.57 13.67 7.48
CA MET A 228 -19.04 15.03 7.56
C MET A 228 -20.16 16.07 7.68
N LYS A 229 -21.29 15.88 6.99
CA LYS A 229 -22.49 16.73 7.14
C LYS A 229 -23.10 16.61 8.54
N GLU A 230 -23.20 15.40 9.08
CA GLU A 230 -23.63 15.22 10.48
C GLU A 230 -22.66 15.92 11.45
N SER A 231 -21.36 15.65 11.29
CA SER A 231 -20.31 16.17 12.16
C SER A 231 -20.21 17.69 12.16
N SER A 232 -20.48 18.34 11.02
CA SER A 232 -20.40 19.80 10.90
C SER A 232 -21.46 20.52 11.74
N SER A 233 -22.55 19.84 12.09
CA SER A 233 -23.67 20.37 12.88
C SER A 233 -23.34 20.52 14.37
N SER A 234 -22.28 19.87 14.88
CA SER A 234 -21.88 19.92 16.29
C SER A 234 -21.28 21.26 16.72
N GLY A 235 -20.95 22.16 15.78
CA GLY A 235 -20.36 23.48 16.06
C GLY A 235 -18.95 23.44 16.66
N GLY A 236 -18.27 22.30 16.60
CA GLY A 236 -16.86 22.13 16.96
C GLY A 236 -16.01 21.78 15.75
N LEU A 237 -14.79 21.30 15.99
CA LEU A 237 -13.86 20.87 14.95
C LEU A 237 -14.33 19.55 14.32
N VAL A 238 -14.32 19.48 12.98
CA VAL A 238 -14.33 18.20 12.28
C VAL A 238 -12.88 17.80 12.02
N LEU A 239 -12.45 16.67 12.55
CA LEU A 239 -11.10 16.13 12.38
C LEU A 239 -11.21 14.79 11.66
N ALA A 240 -10.51 14.64 10.53
CA ALA A 240 -10.43 13.39 9.79
C ALA A 240 -9.00 12.83 9.78
N THR A 241 -8.86 11.51 9.79
CA THR A 241 -7.56 10.85 9.64
C THR A 241 -7.66 9.59 8.79
N THR A 242 -6.64 9.34 7.96
CA THR A 242 -6.54 8.20 7.06
C THR A 242 -5.06 7.89 6.76
N PHE A 243 -4.78 6.90 5.91
CA PHE A 243 -3.44 6.61 5.41
C PHE A 243 -2.93 7.76 4.53
N SER A 244 -1.65 8.15 4.72
CA SER A 244 -1.07 9.24 3.91
C SER A 244 -0.94 8.87 2.43
N SER A 245 -0.81 7.58 2.10
CA SER A 245 -0.77 7.08 0.72
C SER A 245 -2.10 7.16 0.00
N HIS A 246 -3.22 7.29 0.71
CA HIS A 246 -4.56 7.18 0.13
C HIS A 246 -5.05 8.51 -0.44
N ILE A 247 -4.45 8.93 -1.56
CA ILE A 247 -4.70 10.24 -2.17
C ILE A 247 -6.17 10.44 -2.57
N ALA A 248 -6.83 9.41 -3.11
CA ALA A 248 -8.25 9.45 -3.45
C ALA A 248 -9.14 9.79 -2.24
N ARG A 249 -8.83 9.21 -1.07
CA ARG A 249 -9.54 9.48 0.18
C ARG A 249 -9.29 10.91 0.65
N LEU A 250 -8.04 11.36 0.60
CA LEU A 250 -7.67 12.73 0.98
C LEU A 250 -8.36 13.76 0.08
N LYS A 251 -8.43 13.53 -1.24
CA LYS A 251 -9.18 14.37 -2.18
C LYS A 251 -10.67 14.42 -1.81
N SER A 252 -11.28 13.27 -1.55
CA SER A 252 -12.69 13.22 -1.12
C SER A 252 -12.95 14.05 0.14
N ILE A 253 -12.12 13.91 1.18
CA ILE A 253 -12.28 14.68 2.42
C ILE A 253 -12.08 16.18 2.16
N VAL A 254 -11.09 16.55 1.33
CA VAL A 254 -10.84 17.96 0.97
C VAL A 254 -12.04 18.57 0.25
N ASP A 255 -12.57 17.91 -0.78
CA ASP A 255 -13.73 18.41 -1.53
C ASP A 255 -14.95 18.57 -0.64
N LEU A 256 -15.28 17.53 0.13
CA LEU A 256 -16.42 17.53 1.04
C LEU A 256 -16.29 18.58 2.14
N SER A 257 -15.06 18.96 2.53
CA SER A 257 -14.84 20.05 3.47
C SER A 257 -15.38 21.38 2.93
N PHE A 258 -15.12 21.68 1.66
CA PHE A 258 -15.65 22.88 1.01
C PHE A 258 -17.17 22.82 0.85
N GLU A 259 -17.73 21.64 0.55
CA GLU A 259 -19.18 21.46 0.43
C GLU A 259 -19.93 21.73 1.74
N ILE A 260 -19.34 21.40 2.89
CA ILE A 260 -19.88 21.75 4.22
C ILE A 260 -19.51 23.17 4.67
N GLY A 261 -18.91 23.99 3.79
CA GLY A 261 -18.57 25.39 4.05
C GLY A 261 -17.36 25.59 4.98
N ARG A 262 -16.47 24.60 5.10
CA ARG A 262 -15.31 24.64 5.99
C ARG A 262 -14.00 24.57 5.21
N THR A 263 -12.96 25.22 5.74
CA THR A 263 -11.63 25.24 5.13
C THR A 263 -10.85 23.97 5.51
N PRO A 264 -10.48 23.10 4.56
CA PRO A 264 -9.64 21.94 4.86
C PRO A 264 -8.18 22.32 5.09
N VAL A 265 -7.55 21.68 6.07
CA VAL A 265 -6.10 21.80 6.32
C VAL A 265 -5.47 20.44 6.57
N LEU A 266 -4.38 20.14 5.85
CA LEU A 266 -3.63 18.88 5.96
C LEU A 266 -2.40 19.07 6.86
N VAL A 267 -2.29 18.25 7.91
CA VAL A 267 -1.25 18.38 8.94
C VAL A 267 -0.55 17.05 9.17
N GLY A 268 0.73 17.00 8.80
CA GLY A 268 1.60 15.85 9.01
C GLY A 268 2.69 15.75 7.97
N ARG A 269 3.88 15.28 8.37
CA ARG A 269 5.03 15.13 7.46
C ARG A 269 4.71 14.15 6.33
N SER A 270 4.17 12.98 6.66
CA SER A 270 3.81 11.96 5.67
C SER A 270 2.73 12.46 4.71
N LEU A 271 1.63 13.05 5.22
CA LEU A 271 0.59 13.66 4.38
C LEU A 271 1.18 14.68 3.40
N ARG A 272 2.01 15.61 3.90
CA ARG A 272 2.69 16.57 3.02
C ARG A 272 3.50 15.87 1.94
N ASN A 273 4.27 14.85 2.30
CA ASN A 273 5.10 14.14 1.34
C ASN A 273 4.22 13.50 0.26
N TYR A 274 3.27 12.64 0.61
CA TYR A 274 2.45 11.95 -0.38
C TYR A 274 1.61 12.91 -1.25
N CYS A 275 0.97 13.93 -0.65
CA CYS A 275 0.21 14.93 -1.42
C CYS A 275 1.11 15.75 -2.36
N THR A 276 2.30 16.18 -1.93
CA THR A 276 3.23 16.90 -2.82
C THR A 276 3.73 16.01 -3.95
N ALA A 277 3.95 14.71 -3.71
CA ALA A 277 4.31 13.77 -4.77
C ALA A 277 3.19 13.67 -5.82
N ALA A 278 1.95 13.53 -5.38
CA ALA A 278 0.80 13.41 -6.27
C ALA A 278 0.56 14.72 -7.06
N LEU A 279 0.70 15.89 -6.41
CA LEU A 279 0.60 17.20 -7.07
C LEU A 279 1.69 17.43 -8.12
N ASN A 280 2.95 17.12 -7.78
CA ASN A 280 4.08 17.32 -8.71
C ASN A 280 3.98 16.45 -9.96
N LEU A 281 3.28 15.32 -9.86
CA LEU A 281 3.03 14.39 -10.96
C LEU A 281 1.66 14.64 -11.61
N GLU A 282 0.93 15.69 -11.21
CA GLU A 282 -0.39 16.05 -11.72
C GLU A 282 -1.43 14.92 -11.60
N LEU A 283 -1.26 14.03 -10.60
CA LEU A 283 -2.13 12.88 -10.37
C LEU A 283 -3.37 13.21 -9.53
N VAL A 284 -3.37 14.39 -8.92
CA VAL A 284 -4.47 14.94 -8.14
C VAL A 284 -4.47 16.44 -8.32
N ASP A 285 -5.64 17.01 -8.51
CA ASP A 285 -5.84 18.44 -8.38
C ASP A 285 -6.35 18.72 -6.98
N PHE A 286 -5.81 19.71 -6.27
CA PHE A 286 -6.33 20.14 -4.97
C PHE A 286 -6.70 21.62 -5.07
N PRO A 287 -7.80 22.06 -4.43
CA PRO A 287 -8.17 23.47 -4.44
C PRO A 287 -7.01 24.35 -3.94
N PRO A 288 -6.77 25.52 -4.56
CA PRO A 288 -5.64 26.38 -4.22
C PRO A 288 -5.67 26.90 -2.77
N GLU A 289 -6.85 26.90 -2.14
CA GLU A 289 -7.06 27.25 -0.74
C GLU A 289 -6.56 26.18 0.24
N LEU A 290 -6.30 24.95 -0.23
CA LEU A 290 -5.83 23.85 0.61
C LEU A 290 -4.44 24.13 1.17
N ARG A 291 -4.34 24.13 2.50
CA ARG A 291 -3.07 24.33 3.21
C ARG A 291 -2.50 23.00 3.67
N ILE A 292 -1.25 22.71 3.29
CA ILE A 292 -0.54 21.47 3.63
C ILE A 292 0.72 21.76 4.44
N HIS A 293 0.77 21.31 5.69
CA HIS A 293 1.86 21.58 6.62
C HIS A 293 2.48 20.30 7.20
N GLY A 294 3.78 20.13 7.02
CA GLY A 294 4.55 19.00 7.56
C GLY A 294 5.75 19.38 8.45
N ARG A 295 6.05 20.67 8.59
CA ARG A 295 7.18 21.17 9.40
C ARG A 295 6.73 21.53 10.82
N PRO A 296 7.47 21.16 11.88
CA PRO A 296 7.04 21.34 13.28
C PRO A 296 6.48 22.73 13.62
N ASN A 297 7.21 23.80 13.29
CA ASN A 297 6.79 25.17 13.61
C ASN A 297 5.55 25.61 12.82
N ALA A 298 5.46 25.21 11.55
CA ALA A 298 4.30 25.52 10.71
C ALA A 298 3.04 24.82 11.22
N MET A 299 3.16 23.55 11.65
CA MET A 299 2.05 22.80 12.27
C MET A 299 1.59 23.48 13.57
N HIS A 300 2.49 23.92 14.45
CA HIS A 300 2.11 24.62 15.68
C HIS A 300 1.36 25.94 15.43
N ASN A 301 1.77 26.70 14.42
CA ASN A 301 1.12 27.96 14.08
C ASN A 301 -0.27 27.73 13.51
N LEU A 302 -0.41 26.80 12.56
CA LEU A 302 -1.71 26.42 12.02
C LEU A 302 -2.65 25.89 13.11
N LEU A 303 -2.17 25.00 14.00
CA LEU A 303 -3.03 24.44 15.05
C LEU A 303 -3.46 25.50 16.09
N ARG A 304 -2.69 26.59 16.27
CA ARG A 304 -3.14 27.76 17.06
C ARG A 304 -4.26 28.53 16.38
N GLU A 305 -4.21 28.64 15.06
CA GLU A 305 -5.26 29.27 14.25
C GLU A 305 -6.55 28.44 14.30
N VAL A 306 -6.46 27.14 14.02
CA VAL A 306 -7.59 26.20 14.12
C VAL A 306 -8.23 26.22 15.51
N GLN A 307 -7.44 26.30 16.58
CA GLN A 307 -7.97 26.37 17.95
C GLN A 307 -8.86 27.60 18.20
N ARG A 308 -8.63 28.73 17.50
CA ARG A 308 -9.41 29.96 17.68
C ARG A 308 -10.75 29.92 16.93
N SER A 309 -10.82 29.17 15.84
CA SER A 309 -11.97 29.15 14.93
C SER A 309 -12.29 27.72 14.47
N LYS A 310 -12.46 26.79 15.41
CA LYS A 310 -12.60 25.35 15.11
C LYS A 310 -13.72 25.01 14.12
N GLU A 311 -14.83 25.73 14.20
CA GLU A 311 -16.01 25.54 13.35
C GLU A 311 -15.75 25.89 11.88
N ASP A 312 -14.74 26.71 11.59
CA ASP A 312 -14.39 27.13 10.22
C ASP A 312 -13.51 26.10 9.50
N PHE A 313 -12.98 25.09 10.21
CA PHE A 313 -11.98 24.18 9.66
C PHE A 313 -12.42 22.71 9.63
N VAL A 314 -11.86 21.97 8.67
CA VAL A 314 -11.70 20.52 8.72
C VAL A 314 -10.20 20.21 8.85
N LEU A 315 -9.81 19.57 9.95
CA LEU A 315 -8.43 19.17 10.18
C LEU A 315 -8.20 17.74 9.67
N ILE A 316 -7.38 17.58 8.64
CA ILE A 316 -6.97 16.27 8.12
C ILE A 316 -5.56 15.99 8.61
N CYS A 317 -5.35 14.98 9.45
CA CYS A 317 -4.04 14.75 10.06
C CYS A 317 -3.61 13.29 10.13
N THR A 318 -2.30 13.05 10.33
CA THR A 318 -1.78 11.69 10.55
C THR A 318 -2.14 11.16 11.95
N GLY A 319 -2.12 9.84 12.12
CA GLY A 319 -2.34 9.20 13.41
C GLY A 319 -3.52 8.24 13.48
N HIS A 320 -3.99 7.75 12.34
CA HIS A 320 -5.12 6.83 12.31
C HIS A 320 -4.80 5.47 12.93
N GLN A 321 -3.55 5.05 13.12
CA GLN A 321 -3.23 3.83 13.89
C GLN A 321 -2.94 4.13 15.37
N GLY A 322 -3.06 5.39 15.80
CA GLY A 322 -2.67 5.80 17.15
C GLY A 322 -1.17 5.90 17.35
N GLU A 323 -0.37 6.02 16.28
CA GLU A 323 1.09 6.04 16.34
C GLU A 323 1.55 7.15 17.32
N PRO A 324 2.44 6.88 18.29
CA PRO A 324 2.72 7.81 19.39
C PRO A 324 3.16 9.21 18.96
N ASN A 325 3.96 9.28 17.88
CA ASN A 325 4.53 10.52 17.35
C ASN A 325 3.66 11.19 16.26
N SER A 326 2.50 10.62 15.94
CA SER A 326 1.57 11.18 14.95
C SER A 326 0.92 12.48 15.41
N VAL A 327 0.37 13.25 14.47
CA VAL A 327 -0.25 14.55 14.79
C VAL A 327 -1.45 14.36 15.72
N LEU A 328 -2.33 13.40 15.43
CA LEU A 328 -3.53 13.14 16.24
C LEU A 328 -3.19 12.67 17.65
N SER A 329 -2.24 11.74 17.82
CA SER A 329 -1.79 11.29 19.15
C SER A 329 -1.19 12.43 19.97
N ARG A 330 -0.42 13.32 19.34
CA ARG A 330 0.16 14.48 20.00
C ARG A 330 -0.88 15.55 20.37
N ILE A 331 -1.92 15.73 19.56
CA ILE A 331 -3.08 16.57 19.90
C ILE A 331 -3.79 15.97 21.13
N ALA A 332 -4.12 14.67 21.09
CA ALA A 332 -4.77 13.98 22.19
C ALA A 332 -3.95 14.00 23.50
N ASN A 333 -2.62 13.98 23.40
CA ASN A 333 -1.71 14.09 24.54
C ASN A 333 -1.43 15.55 24.97
N GLY A 334 -2.09 16.53 24.38
CA GLY A 334 -1.97 17.94 24.75
C GLY A 334 -0.63 18.59 24.38
N GLN A 335 0.17 17.94 23.52
CA GLN A 335 1.47 18.44 23.06
C GLN A 335 1.37 19.50 21.96
N PHE A 336 0.18 19.66 21.38
CA PHE A 336 -0.14 20.73 20.45
C PHE A 336 -1.07 21.78 21.09
N PRO A 337 -1.12 23.00 20.53
CA PRO A 337 -1.97 24.08 21.03
C PRO A 337 -3.46 23.83 20.80
N LEU A 338 -3.82 22.98 19.83
CA LEU A 338 -5.19 22.51 19.62
C LEU A 338 -5.60 21.57 20.76
N LYS A 339 -6.73 21.86 21.40
CA LYS A 339 -7.33 21.05 22.48
C LYS A 339 -8.65 20.48 22.01
N ILE A 340 -8.89 19.19 22.24
CA ILE A 340 -10.17 18.55 21.92
C ILE A 340 -11.21 18.85 23.01
N ASN A 341 -12.47 18.98 22.63
CA ASN A 341 -13.59 19.19 23.53
C ASN A 341 -14.84 18.38 23.11
N ASN A 342 -15.93 18.57 23.85
CA ASN A 342 -17.20 17.83 23.67
C ASN A 342 -18.04 18.20 22.43
N ARG A 343 -17.59 19.15 21.61
CA ARG A 343 -18.20 19.52 20.34
C ARG A 343 -17.42 19.02 19.13
N ASP A 344 -16.23 18.45 19.36
CA ASP A 344 -15.35 18.02 18.29
C ASP A 344 -15.71 16.60 17.84
N GLU A 345 -15.59 16.37 16.54
CA GLU A 345 -15.95 15.15 15.84
C GLU A 345 -14.68 14.57 15.20
N VAL A 346 -14.38 13.30 15.48
CA VAL A 346 -13.17 12.62 14.99
C VAL A 346 -13.59 11.46 14.08
N ILE A 347 -13.28 11.60 12.80
CA ILE A 347 -13.57 10.62 11.75
C ILE A 347 -12.30 9.82 11.45
N PHE A 348 -12.32 8.54 11.78
CA PHE A 348 -11.27 7.62 11.36
C PHE A 348 -11.66 6.95 10.04
N SER A 349 -11.14 7.49 8.94
CA SER A 349 -11.37 6.99 7.59
C SER A 349 -10.28 5.99 7.16
N ALA A 350 -9.98 5.05 8.05
CA ALA A 350 -9.03 3.96 7.84
C ALA A 350 -9.28 2.84 8.85
N SER A 351 -9.08 1.60 8.41
CA SER A 351 -9.04 0.43 9.29
C SER A 351 -7.76 0.41 10.13
N VAL A 352 -7.81 -0.31 11.25
CA VAL A 352 -6.63 -0.60 12.06
C VAL A 352 -5.89 -1.76 11.41
N ILE A 353 -4.57 -1.64 11.25
CA ILE A 353 -3.75 -2.76 10.80
C ILE A 353 -3.81 -3.85 11.88
N PRO A 354 -4.15 -5.11 11.57
CA PRO A 354 -4.39 -6.18 12.54
C PRO A 354 -3.08 -6.64 13.18
N ASN A 355 -2.58 -5.82 14.10
CA ASN A 355 -1.38 -6.04 14.89
C ASN A 355 -1.66 -5.54 16.32
N PRO A 356 -1.28 -6.31 17.38
CA PRO A 356 -1.58 -5.94 18.76
C PRO A 356 -1.12 -4.55 19.19
N ILE A 357 0.02 -4.07 18.66
CA ILE A 357 0.56 -2.73 18.96
C ILE A 357 -0.33 -1.66 18.36
N ASN A 358 -0.74 -1.81 17.10
CA ASN A 358 -1.61 -0.85 16.41
C ASN A 358 -3.02 -0.82 17.04
N GLU A 359 -3.57 -1.97 17.37
CA GLU A 359 -4.86 -2.09 18.06
C GLU A 359 -4.83 -1.41 19.44
N SER A 360 -3.79 -1.69 20.25
CA SER A 360 -3.59 -1.06 21.55
C SER A 360 -3.39 0.46 21.43
N ASN A 361 -2.53 0.92 20.51
CA ASN A 361 -2.28 2.34 20.27
C ASN A 361 -3.55 3.07 19.83
N ARG A 362 -4.30 2.49 18.90
CA ARG A 362 -5.58 3.03 18.44
C ARG A 362 -6.58 3.10 19.58
N GLN A 363 -6.74 2.03 20.36
CA GLN A 363 -7.67 1.99 21.49
C GLN A 363 -7.33 3.06 22.54
N LEU A 364 -6.04 3.23 22.86
CA LEU A 364 -5.55 4.24 23.79
C LEU A 364 -5.83 5.66 23.27
N LEU A 365 -5.57 5.92 21.99
CA LEU A 365 -5.89 7.19 21.36
C LEU A 365 -7.38 7.51 21.44
N GLU A 366 -8.24 6.57 21.02
CA GLU A 366 -9.69 6.76 21.05
C GLU A 366 -10.23 6.95 22.47
N THR A 367 -9.66 6.24 23.46
CA THR A 367 -10.02 6.41 24.87
C THR A 367 -9.70 7.82 25.35
N ARG A 368 -8.52 8.36 25.01
CA ARG A 368 -8.14 9.74 25.36
C ARG A 368 -9.04 10.78 24.68
N LEU A 369 -9.34 10.60 23.40
CA LEU A 369 -10.22 11.50 22.66
C LEU A 369 -11.64 11.52 23.25
N ARG A 370 -12.20 10.35 23.58
CA ARG A 370 -13.50 10.24 24.28
C ARG A 370 -13.48 10.87 25.67
N ALA A 371 -12.40 10.68 26.43
CA ALA A 371 -12.25 11.31 27.74
C ALA A 371 -12.22 12.85 27.67
N GLN A 372 -11.82 13.41 26.53
CA GLN A 372 -11.88 14.84 26.23
C GLN A 372 -13.24 15.30 25.67
N GLY A 373 -14.17 14.35 25.46
CA GLY A 373 -15.53 14.59 25.03
C GLY A 373 -15.78 14.42 23.52
N ALA A 374 -14.76 14.12 22.72
CA ALA A 374 -14.95 13.97 21.27
C ALA A 374 -15.89 12.81 20.94
N ARG A 375 -16.76 13.03 19.96
CA ARG A 375 -17.51 11.96 19.30
C ARG A 375 -16.63 11.36 18.21
N ILE A 376 -16.61 10.03 18.14
CA ILE A 376 -15.74 9.27 17.23
C ILE A 376 -16.59 8.49 16.25
N HIS A 377 -16.34 8.72 14.96
CA HIS A 377 -16.93 8.00 13.84
C HIS A 377 -15.92 6.98 13.29
N ARG A 378 -16.38 5.74 13.10
CA ARG A 378 -15.62 4.62 12.52
C ARG A 378 -16.29 4.14 11.24
N ASP A 379 -15.69 3.14 10.62
CA ASP A 379 -16.29 2.38 9.51
C ASP A 379 -16.54 3.20 8.24
N VAL A 380 -15.88 4.36 8.12
CA VAL A 380 -15.85 5.17 6.90
C VAL A 380 -14.60 4.80 6.09
N HIS A 381 -14.50 3.54 5.69
CA HIS A 381 -13.33 3.01 4.99
C HIS A 381 -13.67 1.78 4.15
N ALA A 382 -13.02 1.65 3.00
CA ALA A 382 -12.90 0.41 2.26
C ALA A 382 -11.43 0.01 2.19
N SER A 383 -11.18 -1.30 2.29
CA SER A 383 -9.85 -1.88 2.12
C SER A 383 -9.30 -1.58 0.71
N GLY A 384 -7.97 -1.54 0.58
CA GLY A 384 -7.32 -1.55 -0.72
C GLY A 384 -7.27 -2.94 -1.37
N HIS A 385 -7.48 -4.01 -0.59
CA HIS A 385 -7.31 -5.39 -1.05
C HIS A 385 -8.65 -6.08 -1.33
N ALA A 386 -8.65 -6.98 -2.30
CA ALA A 386 -9.77 -7.82 -2.70
C ALA A 386 -10.25 -8.72 -1.54
N GLY A 387 -11.55 -8.68 -1.28
CA GLY A 387 -12.25 -9.66 -0.45
C GLY A 387 -12.42 -10.99 -1.19
N ARG A 388 -12.99 -12.01 -0.52
CA ARG A 388 -13.15 -13.36 -1.08
C ARG A 388 -13.89 -13.38 -2.41
N ALA A 389 -14.95 -12.58 -2.56
CA ALA A 389 -15.72 -12.50 -3.80
C ALA A 389 -14.85 -11.95 -4.95
N ASP A 390 -14.23 -10.79 -4.74
CA ASP A 390 -13.32 -10.15 -5.72
C ASP A 390 -12.12 -11.03 -6.06
N THR A 391 -11.56 -11.74 -5.06
CA THR A 391 -10.46 -12.68 -5.27
C THR A 391 -10.90 -13.87 -6.13
N SER A 392 -12.07 -14.44 -5.86
CA SER A 392 -12.61 -15.56 -6.66
C SER A 392 -12.83 -15.12 -8.10
N GLU A 393 -13.45 -13.95 -8.29
CA GLU A 393 -13.68 -13.34 -9.59
C GLU A 393 -12.36 -13.05 -10.33
N PHE A 394 -11.35 -12.51 -9.64
CA PHE A 394 -10.03 -12.29 -10.22
C PHE A 394 -9.40 -13.59 -10.72
N ILE A 395 -9.46 -14.67 -9.93
CA ILE A 395 -8.92 -15.97 -10.34
C ILE A 395 -9.68 -16.52 -11.55
N GLU A 396 -11.00 -16.39 -11.60
CA GLU A 396 -11.81 -16.78 -12.75
C GLU A 396 -11.46 -15.97 -14.02
N LEU A 397 -11.11 -14.68 -13.87
CA LEU A 397 -10.70 -13.84 -15.00
C LEU A 397 -9.35 -14.27 -15.59
N VAL A 398 -8.35 -14.51 -14.75
CA VAL A 398 -6.98 -14.77 -15.20
C VAL A 398 -6.69 -16.24 -15.46
N TRP A 399 -7.36 -17.14 -14.72
CA TRP A 399 -7.25 -18.59 -14.79
C TRP A 399 -5.84 -19.13 -15.07
N PRO A 400 -4.84 -18.85 -14.21
CA PRO A 400 -3.48 -19.37 -14.38
C PRO A 400 -3.44 -20.89 -14.33
N GLU A 401 -2.49 -21.52 -15.02
CA GLU A 401 -2.21 -22.95 -14.88
C GLU A 401 -1.78 -23.28 -13.44
N HIS A 402 -0.89 -22.46 -12.85
CA HIS A 402 -0.44 -22.59 -11.47
C HIS A 402 -0.87 -21.41 -10.58
N LEU A 403 -1.66 -21.69 -9.54
CA LEU A 403 -2.11 -20.70 -8.56
C LEU A 403 -1.19 -20.71 -7.33
N ILE A 404 -0.66 -19.54 -6.98
CA ILE A 404 0.31 -19.38 -5.88
C ILE A 404 -0.20 -18.29 -4.94
N PRO A 405 -0.71 -18.63 -3.74
CA PRO A 405 -1.09 -17.64 -2.75
C PRO A 405 0.13 -16.83 -2.26
N CYS A 406 -0.01 -15.52 -2.10
CA CYS A 406 1.02 -14.65 -1.51
C CYS A 406 0.42 -13.56 -0.61
N HIS A 407 1.27 -12.71 -0.03
CA HIS A 407 0.92 -11.55 0.80
C HIS A 407 -0.14 -11.86 1.85
N GLY A 408 0.23 -12.65 2.85
CA GLY A 408 -0.67 -13.05 3.92
C GLY A 408 -0.13 -14.09 4.89
N THR A 409 -0.80 -14.15 6.04
CA THR A 409 -0.56 -15.15 7.09
C THR A 409 -0.87 -16.58 6.61
N PRO A 410 -0.36 -17.64 7.28
CA PRO A 410 -0.59 -19.03 6.86
C PRO A 410 -2.06 -19.41 6.69
N ASP A 411 -2.95 -18.85 7.53
CA ASP A 411 -4.39 -19.11 7.42
C ASP A 411 -5.01 -18.41 6.20
N LYS A 412 -4.56 -17.18 5.88
CA LYS A 412 -4.97 -16.46 4.67
C LYS A 412 -4.49 -17.17 3.39
N LEU A 413 -3.25 -17.66 3.38
CA LEU A 413 -2.73 -18.48 2.28
C LEU A 413 -3.55 -19.77 2.11
N ARG A 414 -3.96 -20.42 3.22
CA ARG A 414 -4.84 -21.60 3.16
C ARG A 414 -6.21 -21.27 2.59
N SER A 415 -6.81 -20.14 2.96
CA SER A 415 -8.11 -19.70 2.43
C SER A 415 -8.08 -19.56 0.90
N MET A 416 -6.99 -19.06 0.32
CA MET A 416 -6.82 -19.01 -1.13
C MET A 416 -6.83 -20.41 -1.77
N MET A 417 -6.18 -21.38 -1.13
CA MET A 417 -6.19 -22.77 -1.60
C MET A 417 -7.59 -23.40 -1.54
N GLU A 418 -8.45 -22.96 -0.61
CA GLU A 418 -9.85 -23.36 -0.54
C GLU A 418 -10.69 -22.73 -1.65
N ILE A 419 -10.43 -21.45 -1.97
CA ILE A 419 -11.04 -20.77 -3.13
C ILE A 419 -10.68 -21.52 -4.41
N GLY A 420 -9.38 -21.78 -4.65
CA GLY A 420 -8.92 -22.51 -5.84
C GLY A 420 -9.55 -23.89 -5.96
N ARG A 421 -9.61 -24.67 -4.86
CA ARG A 421 -10.33 -25.96 -4.84
C ARG A 421 -11.82 -25.81 -5.17
N GLY A 422 -12.48 -24.79 -4.62
CA GLY A 422 -13.88 -24.49 -4.89
C GLY A 422 -14.16 -24.14 -6.35
N LEU A 423 -13.20 -23.48 -7.02
CA LEU A 423 -13.25 -23.17 -8.45
C LEU A 423 -12.91 -24.38 -9.34
N GLY A 424 -12.33 -25.45 -8.79
CA GLY A 424 -12.01 -26.68 -9.53
C GLY A 424 -10.54 -26.83 -9.94
N TYR A 425 -9.62 -26.10 -9.31
CA TYR A 425 -8.19 -26.28 -9.54
C TYR A 425 -7.72 -27.69 -9.14
N PRO A 426 -6.93 -28.38 -9.98
CA PRO A 426 -6.20 -29.58 -9.60
C PRO A 426 -5.22 -29.31 -8.46
N SER A 427 -5.00 -30.28 -7.57
CA SER A 427 -4.17 -30.08 -6.38
C SER A 427 -2.70 -29.86 -6.73
N GLU A 428 -2.22 -30.50 -7.79
CA GLU A 428 -0.90 -30.34 -8.39
C GLU A 428 -0.64 -28.94 -8.97
N ASN A 429 -1.71 -28.18 -9.22
CA ASN A 429 -1.66 -26.84 -9.82
C ASN A 429 -1.80 -25.72 -8.79
N MET A 430 -1.94 -26.04 -7.50
CA MET A 430 -1.99 -25.04 -6.44
C MET A 430 -0.79 -25.20 -5.50
N HIS A 431 -0.05 -24.12 -5.29
CA HIS A 431 1.25 -24.18 -4.61
C HIS A 431 1.28 -23.32 -3.36
N HIS A 432 1.30 -23.97 -2.20
CA HIS A 432 1.50 -23.28 -0.92
C HIS A 432 2.99 -23.19 -0.58
N LEU A 433 3.64 -22.12 -1.05
CA LEU A 433 5.08 -21.91 -0.87
C LEU A 433 5.43 -21.30 0.49
N ARG A 434 6.73 -21.21 0.77
CA ARG A 434 7.32 -20.53 1.93
C ARG A 434 8.46 -19.65 1.45
N ASN A 435 8.72 -18.55 2.17
CA ASN A 435 9.89 -17.72 1.93
C ASN A 435 11.17 -18.58 1.91
N GLY A 436 12.03 -18.36 0.91
CA GLY A 436 13.28 -19.09 0.73
C GLY A 436 13.19 -20.43 0.00
N ILE A 437 11.98 -20.91 -0.32
CA ILE A 437 11.77 -22.17 -1.04
C ILE A 437 11.27 -21.88 -2.47
N SER A 438 12.03 -22.32 -3.48
CA SER A 438 11.68 -22.13 -4.88
C SER A 438 10.69 -23.18 -5.39
N LEU A 439 9.72 -22.76 -6.20
CA LEU A 439 8.99 -23.61 -7.13
C LEU A 439 9.69 -23.57 -8.49
N ARG A 440 9.85 -24.73 -9.16
CA ARG A 440 10.37 -24.81 -10.53
C ARG A 440 9.34 -25.46 -11.44
N LEU A 441 9.12 -24.84 -12.59
CA LEU A 441 8.15 -25.23 -13.61
C LEU A 441 8.88 -25.37 -14.96
N GLY A 442 8.52 -26.41 -15.73
CA GLY A 442 9.20 -26.78 -16.98
C GLY A 442 10.42 -27.69 -16.78
N GLU A 443 10.46 -28.83 -17.51
CA GLU A 443 11.63 -29.73 -17.66
C GLU A 443 12.23 -29.67 -19.07
#